data_AF-R0KVW3-F1
#
_entry.id   AF-R0KVW3-F1
#
_cell.length_a   1.000
_cell.length_b   1.000
_cell.length_c   1.000
_cell.angle_alpha   90.00
_cell.angle_beta   90.00
_cell.angle_gamma   90.00
#
_symmetry.space_group_name_H-M   'P 1'
#
loop_
_entity.id
_entity.type
_entity.pdbx_description
1 polymer ?
#
loop_
_entity_poly.entity_id
_entity_poly.type
_entity_poly.pdbx_seq_one_letter_code
_entity_poly.pdbx_strand_id
1 'polypeptide(L)'
;MHDASHAATLVLPGYRSSSNTVSLDLALQGGLLDLFDTENNEKISIPSSTEEPGKLVVEAKARNQWFDLKVDARDDFWTNLLTPGHKYEIRWRKDGNMPWAYRGDDERQPPERLPVRLLPRPVTLKVFDDATAPLQLSVSLSPTADVCHLSGEPRFGFELQVVSHSDDVITVCLEKTPLKHFHGMEEIAHVVDEEGEEVEWPYGIGCFEGREPFPSDNMFEELEPNVPYERTFWLEKFNKETSNGGELEALESGQSYTAEVSKTLLGAFSMWRRGTKQELLAGEEKDKEERWRRSSGEKLLEVSDPFKFTAV
;
A
#
# COMPACT_ATOMS: atom_id res chain seq x y z
N MET A 1 37.45 14.07 4.70
CA MET A 1 36.68 15.26 5.12
C MET A 1 36.02 15.78 3.86
N HIS A 2 34.70 15.59 3.70
CA HIS A 2 33.99 16.03 2.49
C HIS A 2 33.68 17.52 2.63
N ASP A 3 34.28 18.33 1.75
CA ASP A 3 34.04 19.78 1.72
C ASP A 3 32.61 20.06 1.21
N ALA A 4 31.66 20.20 2.14
CA ALA A 4 30.26 20.54 1.87
C ALA A 4 30.00 22.06 1.94
N SER A 5 31.05 22.88 1.86
CA SER A 5 30.94 24.34 1.97
C SER A 5 30.43 25.01 0.68
N HIS A 6 30.40 24.27 -0.44
CA HIS A 6 29.97 24.75 -1.74
C HIS A 6 28.86 23.85 -2.31
N ALA A 7 27.99 24.42 -3.14
CA ALA A 7 27.02 23.65 -3.91
C ALA A 7 27.73 22.74 -4.93
N ALA A 8 27.08 21.62 -5.26
CA ALA A 8 27.52 20.70 -6.30
C ALA A 8 26.38 20.42 -7.27
N THR A 9 26.67 20.41 -8.56
CA THR A 9 25.71 19.97 -9.57
C THR A 9 25.96 18.52 -9.92
N LEU A 10 24.95 17.68 -9.74
CA LEU A 10 24.92 16.28 -10.16
C LEU A 10 24.31 16.19 -11.56
N VAL A 11 25.04 15.55 -12.48
CA VAL A 11 24.56 15.22 -13.82
C VAL A 11 24.03 13.80 -13.80
N LEU A 12 22.73 13.65 -14.02
CA LEU A 12 21.97 12.42 -13.78
C LEU A 12 21.01 12.14 -14.94
N PRO A 13 21.25 11.11 -15.77
CA PRO A 13 20.27 10.67 -16.76
C PRO A 13 18.93 10.34 -16.11
N GLY A 14 17.84 10.81 -16.70
CA GLY A 14 16.47 10.64 -16.19
C GLY A 14 16.03 11.62 -15.10
N TYR A 15 16.90 12.52 -14.62
CA TYR A 15 16.46 13.62 -13.77
C TYR A 15 15.80 14.74 -14.60
N ARG A 16 14.63 15.20 -14.18
CA ARG A 16 13.91 16.30 -14.82
C ARG A 16 13.87 17.51 -13.89
N SER A 17 14.65 18.54 -14.21
CA SER A 17 14.77 19.75 -13.39
C SER A 17 13.44 20.53 -13.27
N SER A 18 12.55 20.43 -14.26
CA SER A 18 11.24 21.11 -14.25
C SER A 18 10.26 20.54 -13.23
N SER A 19 10.30 19.24 -13.00
CA SER A 19 9.41 18.53 -12.06
C SER A 19 10.11 18.13 -10.76
N ASN A 20 11.44 18.31 -10.68
CA ASN A 20 12.26 17.83 -9.56
C ASN A 20 12.04 16.33 -9.28
N THR A 21 11.99 15.52 -10.34
CA THR A 21 11.76 14.07 -10.26
C THR A 21 12.80 13.30 -11.04
N VAL A 22 12.95 12.01 -10.71
CA VAL A 22 13.75 11.04 -11.46
C VAL A 22 12.80 10.06 -12.15
N SER A 23 12.89 9.98 -13.48
CA SER A 23 12.15 9.01 -14.28
C SER A 23 13.00 7.76 -14.49
N LEU A 24 12.41 6.61 -14.15
CA LEU A 24 13.12 5.33 -14.13
C LEU A 24 13.38 4.79 -15.55
N ASP A 25 12.40 4.97 -16.44
CA ASP A 25 12.49 4.69 -17.87
C ASP A 25 13.64 5.49 -18.52
N LEU A 26 13.69 6.81 -18.32
CA LEU A 26 14.79 7.63 -18.87
C LEU A 26 16.15 7.29 -18.24
N ALA A 27 16.19 6.93 -16.96
CA ALA A 27 17.43 6.46 -16.32
C ALA A 27 17.95 5.17 -16.97
N LEU A 28 17.06 4.22 -17.30
CA LEU A 28 17.41 3.01 -18.05
C LEU A 28 17.86 3.35 -19.49
N GLN A 29 17.08 4.16 -20.21
CA GLN A 29 17.35 4.53 -21.60
C GLN A 29 18.64 5.38 -21.75
N GLY A 30 18.96 6.20 -20.75
CA GLY A 30 20.19 7.00 -20.67
C GLY A 30 21.42 6.21 -20.22
N GLY A 31 21.25 4.92 -19.89
CA GLY A 31 22.32 4.02 -19.48
C GLY A 31 22.83 4.25 -18.07
N LEU A 32 22.07 4.94 -17.21
CA LEU A 32 22.40 5.06 -15.79
C LEU A 32 22.17 3.73 -15.05
N LEU A 33 21.12 3.03 -15.43
CA LEU A 33 20.66 1.80 -14.84
C LEU A 33 20.61 0.69 -15.90
N ASP A 34 20.79 -0.54 -15.45
CA ASP A 34 20.60 -1.75 -16.24
C ASP A 34 19.41 -2.55 -15.67
N LEU A 35 18.58 -3.12 -16.55
CA LEU A 35 17.50 -4.03 -16.21
C LEU A 35 17.94 -5.48 -16.51
N PHE A 36 17.72 -6.38 -15.55
CA PHE A 36 18.02 -7.80 -15.70
C PHE A 36 16.76 -8.62 -15.44
N ASP A 37 16.51 -9.61 -16.29
CA ASP A 37 15.64 -10.73 -15.95
C ASP A 37 16.42 -11.67 -15.02
N THR A 38 15.92 -11.85 -13.80
CA THR A 38 16.59 -12.64 -12.77
C THR A 38 16.44 -14.15 -12.97
N GLU A 39 15.40 -14.58 -13.69
CA GLU A 39 15.14 -16.00 -13.92
C GLU A 39 16.09 -16.53 -14.99
N ASN A 40 16.24 -15.76 -16.07
CA ASN A 40 17.13 -16.08 -17.17
C ASN A 40 18.57 -15.57 -16.96
N ASN A 41 18.78 -14.75 -15.92
CA ASN A 41 20.03 -14.04 -15.64
C ASN A 41 20.53 -13.27 -16.87
N GLU A 42 19.60 -12.65 -17.61
CA GLU A 42 19.85 -11.97 -18.87
C GLU A 42 19.66 -10.45 -18.71
N LYS A 43 20.55 -9.67 -19.31
CA LYS A 43 20.40 -8.21 -19.38
C LYS A 43 19.37 -7.88 -20.46
N ILE A 44 18.32 -7.17 -20.07
CA ILE A 44 17.30 -6.71 -21.01
C ILE A 44 17.85 -5.55 -21.84
N SER A 45 17.67 -5.62 -23.15
CA SER A 45 18.07 -4.56 -24.07
C SER A 45 17.08 -3.40 -23.98
N ILE A 46 17.55 -2.26 -23.47
CA ILE A 46 16.74 -1.04 -23.34
C ILE A 46 16.98 -0.14 -24.56
N PRO A 47 15.93 0.39 -25.22
CA PRO A 47 16.11 1.37 -26.29
C PRO A 47 16.78 2.65 -25.75
N SER A 48 17.73 3.22 -26.50
CA SER A 48 18.42 4.43 -26.07
C SER A 48 17.55 5.68 -26.25
N SER A 49 17.59 6.59 -25.29
CA SER A 49 16.99 7.92 -25.44
C SER A 49 18.04 8.92 -25.97
N THR A 50 17.58 9.93 -26.71
CA THR A 50 18.39 11.09 -27.10
C THR A 50 18.29 12.25 -26.11
N GLU A 51 17.55 12.07 -25.00
CA GLU A 51 17.38 13.09 -23.97
C GLU A 51 18.70 13.34 -23.24
N GLU A 52 19.04 14.62 -23.06
CA GLU A 52 20.24 15.01 -22.33
C GLU A 52 20.10 14.70 -20.83
N PRO A 53 21.18 14.32 -20.14
CA PRO A 53 21.14 14.13 -18.69
C PRO A 53 20.72 15.40 -17.94
N GLY A 54 19.82 15.24 -16.98
CA GLY A 54 19.39 16.33 -16.11
C GLY A 54 20.50 16.81 -15.19
N LYS A 55 20.36 18.07 -14.73
CA LYS A 55 21.27 18.71 -13.78
C LYS A 55 20.53 19.02 -12.49
N LEU A 56 20.93 18.35 -11.41
CA LEU A 56 20.44 18.56 -10.06
C LEU A 56 21.45 19.39 -9.27
N VAL A 57 21.07 20.60 -8.85
CA VAL A 57 21.89 21.43 -7.98
C VAL A 57 21.65 21.03 -6.52
N VAL A 58 22.69 20.52 -5.86
CA VAL A 58 22.69 20.21 -4.44
C VAL A 58 23.37 21.36 -3.70
N GLU A 59 22.59 22.13 -2.95
CA GLU A 59 23.10 23.27 -2.20
C GLU A 59 24.12 22.87 -1.12
N ALA A 60 24.99 23.81 -0.76
CA ALA A 60 25.92 23.63 0.35
C ALA A 60 25.13 23.32 1.64
N LYS A 61 25.54 22.26 2.36
CA LYS A 61 24.85 21.79 3.57
C LYS A 61 23.39 21.36 3.37
N ALA A 62 22.99 21.06 2.14
CA ALA A 62 21.66 20.51 1.87
C ALA A 62 21.39 19.26 2.71
N ARG A 63 20.13 19.11 3.14
CA ARG A 63 19.66 17.85 3.74
C ARG A 63 19.62 16.77 2.66
N ASN A 64 19.59 15.51 3.09
CA ASN A 64 19.37 14.38 2.18
C ASN A 64 18.09 14.61 1.38
N GLN A 65 18.19 14.52 0.06
CA GLN A 65 17.06 14.56 -0.85
C GLN A 65 16.73 13.12 -1.26
N TRP A 66 15.45 12.80 -1.25
CA TRP A 66 14.93 11.51 -1.68
C TRP A 66 14.03 11.73 -2.87
N PHE A 67 14.17 10.87 -3.87
CA PHE A 67 13.34 10.90 -5.07
C PHE A 67 12.64 9.56 -5.19
N ASP A 68 11.31 9.59 -5.26
CA ASP A 68 10.53 8.39 -5.50
C ASP A 68 10.71 7.96 -6.94
N LEU A 69 11.08 6.70 -7.13
CA LEU A 69 11.09 6.05 -8.43
C LEU A 69 9.68 5.52 -8.69
N LYS A 70 8.98 6.15 -9.63
CA LYS A 70 7.64 5.72 -10.03
C LYS A 70 7.74 4.80 -11.24
N VAL A 71 7.04 3.67 -11.17
CA VAL A 71 6.80 2.79 -12.31
C VAL A 71 5.33 2.93 -12.65
N ASP A 72 5.02 3.41 -13.84
CA ASP A 72 3.66 3.34 -14.37
C ASP A 72 3.51 2.02 -15.12
N ALA A 73 2.84 1.05 -14.50
CA ALA A 73 2.64 -0.28 -15.09
C ALA A 73 1.79 -0.25 -16.38
N ARG A 74 1.15 0.89 -16.70
CA ARG A 74 0.36 1.08 -17.92
C ARG A 74 1.16 1.73 -19.05
N ASP A 75 2.40 2.17 -18.79
CA ASP A 75 3.25 2.77 -19.81
C ASP A 75 3.73 1.69 -20.79
N ASP A 76 3.59 1.97 -22.09
CA ASP A 76 4.01 1.09 -23.19
C ASP A 76 5.49 0.69 -23.08
N PHE A 77 6.34 1.52 -22.48
CA PHE A 77 7.74 1.18 -22.22
C PHE A 77 7.86 -0.10 -21.38
N TRP A 78 7.10 -0.21 -20.29
CA TRP A 78 7.19 -1.35 -19.39
C TRP A 78 6.49 -2.58 -19.94
N THR A 79 5.30 -2.41 -20.55
CA THR A 79 4.54 -3.53 -21.11
C THR A 79 5.25 -4.19 -22.30
N ASN A 80 6.07 -3.45 -23.05
CA ASN A 80 6.89 -3.99 -24.14
C ASN A 80 8.19 -4.67 -23.66
N LEU A 81 8.71 -4.29 -22.48
CA LEU A 81 9.98 -4.79 -21.96
C LEU A 81 9.82 -5.98 -21.00
N LEU A 82 8.71 -5.99 -20.25
CA LEU A 82 8.50 -6.90 -19.15
C LEU A 82 7.54 -8.03 -19.55
N THR A 83 7.93 -9.25 -19.23
CA THR A 83 7.15 -10.46 -19.47
C THR A 83 6.37 -10.82 -18.20
N PRO A 84 5.05 -11.06 -18.30
CA PRO A 84 4.26 -11.57 -17.19
C PRO A 84 4.83 -12.87 -16.60
N GLY A 85 4.80 -13.00 -15.28
CA GLY A 85 5.34 -14.13 -14.52
C GLY A 85 6.81 -14.01 -14.13
N HIS A 86 7.58 -13.10 -14.75
CA HIS A 86 9.01 -12.97 -14.53
C HIS A 86 9.36 -12.02 -13.38
N LYS A 87 10.59 -12.15 -12.88
CA LYS A 87 11.19 -11.27 -11.88
C LYS A 87 12.38 -10.51 -12.46
N TYR A 88 12.46 -9.23 -12.17
CA TYR A 88 13.50 -8.35 -12.68
C TYR A 88 14.26 -7.63 -11.58
N GLU A 89 15.50 -7.27 -11.89
CA GLU A 89 16.32 -6.41 -11.05
C GLU A 89 16.83 -5.22 -11.84
N ILE A 90 16.67 -4.03 -11.27
CA ILE A 90 17.28 -2.81 -11.76
C ILE A 90 18.52 -2.53 -10.92
N ARG A 91 19.65 -2.36 -11.61
CA ARG A 91 20.98 -2.21 -11.00
C ARG A 91 21.66 -0.97 -11.56
N TRP A 92 22.54 -0.36 -10.77
CA TRP A 92 23.48 0.62 -11.29
C TRP A 92 24.34 -0.02 -12.38
N ARG A 93 24.43 0.65 -13.52
CA ARG A 93 25.34 0.23 -14.59
C ARG A 93 26.78 0.32 -14.11
N LYS A 94 27.64 -0.60 -14.55
CA LYS A 94 29.07 -0.65 -14.14
C LYS A 94 30.02 -0.05 -15.18
N ASP A 95 29.54 0.22 -16.40
CA ASP A 95 30.30 0.60 -17.57
C ASP A 95 29.71 1.85 -18.28
N GLY A 96 30.43 2.97 -18.28
CA GLY A 96 30.01 4.19 -19.01
C GLY A 96 28.76 4.89 -18.43
N ASN A 97 28.62 6.21 -18.65
CA ASN A 97 27.48 7.03 -18.19
C ASN A 97 27.13 6.96 -16.68
N MET A 98 28.11 6.70 -15.82
CA MET A 98 27.95 6.88 -14.38
C MET A 98 27.56 8.33 -14.06
N PRO A 99 26.70 8.56 -13.06
CA PRO A 99 26.39 9.91 -12.66
C PRO A 99 27.68 10.55 -12.15
N TRP A 100 27.87 11.81 -12.51
CA TRP A 100 29.06 12.56 -12.14
C TRP A 100 28.63 13.93 -11.64
N ALA A 101 29.46 14.53 -10.79
CA ALA A 101 29.16 15.83 -10.22
C ALA A 101 30.32 16.80 -10.44
N TYR A 102 30.03 18.09 -10.34
CA TYR A 102 31.01 19.17 -10.34
C TYR A 102 30.61 20.27 -9.35
N ARG A 103 31.56 21.12 -8.96
CA ARG A 103 31.31 22.24 -8.04
C ARG A 103 30.57 23.39 -8.74
N GLY A 104 29.58 23.96 -8.07
CA GLY A 104 28.81 25.11 -8.55
C GLY A 104 27.64 24.74 -9.46
N ASP A 105 26.97 25.76 -9.96
CA ASP A 105 25.79 25.74 -10.85
C ASP A 105 26.16 25.89 -12.35
N ASP A 106 27.32 26.47 -12.65
CA ASP A 106 27.84 26.64 -14.01
C ASP A 106 28.92 25.62 -14.38
N GLU A 107 28.83 25.03 -15.58
CA GLU A 107 29.92 24.23 -16.18
C GLU A 107 31.12 25.13 -16.51
N ARG A 108 31.98 25.38 -15.52
CA ARG A 108 33.30 25.97 -15.78
C ARG A 108 34.14 24.94 -16.53
N GLN A 109 34.52 25.21 -17.79
CA GLN A 109 35.25 24.24 -18.60
C GLN A 109 36.76 24.21 -18.30
N PRO A 110 37.39 23.03 -18.11
CA PRO A 110 36.76 21.73 -17.82
C PRO A 110 36.37 21.61 -16.33
N PRO A 111 35.16 21.09 -16.00
CA PRO A 111 34.69 21.04 -14.63
C PRO A 111 35.47 20.01 -13.82
N GLU A 112 35.86 20.37 -12.60
CA GLU A 112 36.47 19.43 -11.65
C GLU A 112 35.44 18.36 -11.28
N ARG A 113 35.68 17.11 -11.70
CA ARG A 113 34.80 15.99 -11.41
C ARG A 113 34.89 15.62 -9.93
N LEU A 114 33.74 15.62 -9.27
CA LEU A 114 33.56 15.16 -7.91
C LEU A 114 33.19 13.66 -7.90
N PRO A 115 33.66 12.89 -6.90
CA PRO A 115 33.28 11.49 -6.76
C PRO A 115 31.79 11.36 -6.39
N VAL A 116 31.07 10.52 -7.12
CA VAL A 116 29.68 10.14 -6.81
C VAL A 116 29.69 8.72 -6.24
N ARG A 117 29.06 8.54 -5.08
CA ARG A 117 28.93 7.22 -4.45
C ARG A 117 27.56 6.64 -4.74
N LEU A 118 27.54 5.47 -5.36
CA LEU A 118 26.31 4.70 -5.59
C LEU A 118 26.10 3.71 -4.44
N LEU A 119 24.86 3.59 -3.99
CA LEU A 119 24.48 2.59 -2.99
C LEU A 119 24.07 1.29 -3.72
N PRO A 120 24.68 0.14 -3.42
CA PRO A 120 24.59 -1.07 -4.24
C PRO A 120 23.32 -1.90 -4.00
N ARG A 121 22.18 -1.26 -3.76
CA ARG A 121 20.92 -1.98 -3.54
C ARG A 121 20.15 -2.07 -4.86
N PRO A 122 19.96 -3.27 -5.44
CA PRO A 122 19.11 -3.42 -6.61
C PRO A 122 17.65 -3.13 -6.24
N VAL A 123 16.90 -2.60 -7.20
CA VAL A 123 15.44 -2.52 -7.11
C VAL A 123 14.87 -3.79 -7.74
N THR A 124 14.11 -4.57 -6.99
CA THR A 124 13.45 -5.78 -7.48
C THR A 124 12.04 -5.46 -7.96
N LEU A 125 11.70 -5.96 -9.16
CA LEU A 125 10.37 -5.89 -9.74
C LEU A 125 9.85 -7.32 -9.93
N LYS A 126 8.56 -7.53 -9.65
CA LYS A 126 7.86 -8.80 -9.94
C LYS A 126 6.69 -8.48 -10.83
N VAL A 127 6.65 -9.14 -11.99
CA VAL A 127 5.59 -8.95 -12.98
C VAL A 127 4.72 -10.17 -12.89
N PHE A 128 3.47 -9.97 -12.52
CA PHE A 128 2.56 -11.08 -12.32
C PHE A 128 1.90 -11.47 -13.64
N ASP A 129 1.64 -12.76 -13.83
CA ASP A 129 0.69 -13.20 -14.84
C ASP A 129 -0.74 -13.04 -14.32
N ASP A 130 -1.74 -12.95 -15.19
CA ASP A 130 -3.13 -12.72 -14.78
C ASP A 130 -3.65 -13.82 -13.82
N ALA A 131 -3.21 -15.07 -14.01
CA ALA A 131 -3.65 -16.19 -13.17
C ALA A 131 -3.04 -16.14 -11.76
N THR A 132 -1.84 -15.59 -11.60
CA THR A 132 -1.07 -15.47 -10.36
C THR A 132 -1.02 -14.06 -9.82
N ALA A 133 -1.70 -13.12 -10.48
CA ALA A 133 -1.81 -11.72 -10.06
C ALA A 133 -2.27 -11.67 -8.60
N PRO A 134 -1.65 -10.82 -7.76
CA PRO A 134 -2.10 -10.66 -6.40
C PRO A 134 -3.49 -10.03 -6.40
N LEU A 135 -4.26 -10.32 -5.37
CA LEU A 135 -5.48 -9.56 -5.14
C LEU A 135 -5.11 -8.10 -4.84
N GLN A 136 -5.61 -7.16 -5.62
CA GLN A 136 -5.40 -5.73 -5.38
C GLN A 136 -6.69 -5.13 -4.80
N LEU A 137 -6.60 -4.61 -3.57
CA LEU A 137 -7.71 -3.90 -2.92
C LEU A 137 -7.29 -2.50 -2.53
N SER A 138 -8.17 -1.52 -2.67
CA SER A 138 -8.11 -0.29 -1.87
C SER A 138 -9.04 -0.44 -0.67
N VAL A 139 -8.55 -0.12 0.52
CA VAL A 139 -9.27 -0.13 1.78
C VAL A 139 -9.24 1.28 2.35
N SER A 140 -10.38 1.95 2.36
CA SER A 140 -10.53 3.27 2.96
C SER A 140 -11.38 3.21 4.21
N LEU A 141 -10.97 3.94 5.23
CA LEU A 141 -11.75 4.18 6.43
C LEU A 141 -11.84 5.69 6.63
N SER A 142 -13.04 6.18 6.86
CA SER A 142 -13.31 7.61 7.07
C SER A 142 -14.36 7.80 8.16
N PRO A 143 -14.38 8.94 8.85
CA PRO A 143 -15.41 9.19 9.83
C PRO A 143 -16.69 9.68 9.13
N THR A 144 -17.85 9.37 9.69
CA THR A 144 -19.13 9.87 9.17
C THR A 144 -19.28 11.40 9.30
N ALA A 145 -18.46 12.03 10.15
CA ALA A 145 -18.35 13.47 10.35
C ALA A 145 -16.99 13.83 10.98
N ASP A 146 -16.56 15.09 10.93
CA ASP A 146 -15.32 15.52 11.62
C ASP A 146 -15.49 15.67 13.14
N VAL A 147 -16.73 15.67 13.61
CA VAL A 147 -17.10 15.89 15.02
C VAL A 147 -17.94 14.71 15.53
N CYS A 148 -17.44 14.05 16.58
CA CYS A 148 -18.14 12.99 17.30
C CYS A 148 -18.88 13.59 18.50
N HIS A 149 -20.22 13.59 18.45
CA HIS A 149 -21.02 14.06 19.58
C HIS A 149 -21.21 12.94 20.60
N LEU A 150 -20.68 13.11 21.82
CA LEU A 150 -20.79 12.12 22.91
C LEU A 150 -22.24 11.95 23.41
N SER A 151 -23.14 12.83 22.99
CA SER A 151 -24.59 12.64 23.11
C SER A 151 -25.09 11.40 22.35
N GLY A 152 -24.35 10.94 21.33
CA GLY A 152 -24.75 9.94 20.34
C GLY A 152 -25.51 10.51 19.15
N GLU A 153 -25.78 11.82 19.13
CA GLU A 153 -26.55 12.48 18.08
C GLU A 153 -25.89 13.80 17.62
N PRO A 154 -25.65 14.01 16.32
CA PRO A 154 -25.82 13.03 15.23
C PRO A 154 -24.94 11.79 15.43
N ARG A 155 -25.41 10.65 14.93
CA ARG A 155 -24.65 9.39 15.00
C ARG A 155 -23.27 9.57 14.38
N PHE A 156 -22.27 9.05 15.07
CA PHE A 156 -20.89 9.04 14.63
C PHE A 156 -20.42 7.60 14.43
N GLY A 157 -19.67 7.35 13.37
CA GLY A 157 -19.13 6.04 13.06
C GLY A 157 -17.95 6.12 12.11
N PHE A 158 -17.39 4.96 11.81
CA PHE A 158 -16.37 4.81 10.78
C PHE A 158 -16.96 4.11 9.56
N GLU A 159 -16.89 4.76 8.41
CA GLU A 159 -17.28 4.24 7.11
C GLU A 159 -16.09 3.53 6.48
N LEU A 160 -16.20 2.21 6.36
CA LEU A 160 -15.30 1.35 5.63
C LEU A 160 -15.79 1.23 4.19
N GLN A 161 -14.89 1.45 3.25
CA GLN A 161 -15.08 1.16 1.84
C GLN A 161 -13.92 0.29 1.34
N VAL A 162 -14.27 -0.78 0.62
CA VAL A 162 -13.29 -1.70 0.03
C VAL A 162 -13.59 -1.85 -1.45
N VAL A 163 -12.60 -1.60 -2.29
CA VAL A 163 -12.72 -1.72 -3.74
C VAL A 163 -11.74 -2.77 -4.24
N SER A 164 -12.24 -3.77 -4.96
CA SER A 164 -11.41 -4.72 -5.69
C SER A 164 -11.03 -4.16 -7.05
N HIS A 165 -9.73 -4.12 -7.35
CA HIS A 165 -9.21 -3.73 -8.67
C HIS A 165 -8.94 -4.94 -9.57
N SER A 166 -9.38 -6.13 -9.14
CA SER A 166 -9.37 -7.33 -9.97
C SER A 166 -10.48 -7.26 -11.02
N ASP A 167 -10.21 -7.76 -12.22
CA ASP A 167 -11.23 -7.90 -13.28
C ASP A 167 -12.22 -9.04 -12.99
N ASP A 168 -11.81 -10.01 -12.17
CA ASP A 168 -12.68 -11.09 -11.68
C ASP A 168 -13.41 -10.72 -10.38
N VAL A 169 -14.61 -11.28 -10.20
CA VAL A 169 -15.28 -11.32 -8.89
C VAL A 169 -14.42 -12.06 -7.89
N ILE A 170 -14.26 -11.47 -6.70
CA ILE A 170 -13.47 -12.06 -5.61
C ILE A 170 -14.40 -12.48 -4.49
N THR A 171 -14.42 -13.77 -4.17
CA THR A 171 -15.09 -14.25 -2.96
C THR A 171 -14.12 -14.25 -1.78
N VAL A 172 -14.51 -13.61 -0.68
CA VAL A 172 -13.74 -13.53 0.57
C VAL A 172 -14.47 -14.31 1.67
N CYS A 173 -13.74 -15.13 2.42
CA CYS A 173 -14.24 -15.72 3.65
C CYS A 173 -14.07 -14.73 4.80
N LEU A 174 -15.16 -14.32 5.41
CA LEU A 174 -15.21 -13.39 6.53
C LEU A 174 -15.43 -14.09 7.88
N GLU A 175 -15.40 -15.42 7.91
CA GLU A 175 -15.40 -16.17 9.17
C GLU A 175 -14.25 -15.68 10.06
N LYS A 176 -14.55 -15.43 11.34
CA LYS A 176 -13.59 -14.90 12.32
C LYS A 176 -12.91 -13.59 11.93
N THR A 177 -13.55 -12.80 11.07
CA THR A 177 -13.13 -11.43 10.78
C THR A 177 -14.09 -10.45 11.44
N PRO A 178 -13.63 -9.21 11.73
CA PRO A 178 -14.49 -8.20 12.33
C PRO A 178 -15.66 -7.76 11.42
N LEU A 179 -15.64 -8.14 10.14
CA LEU A 179 -16.75 -7.87 9.21
C LEU A 179 -17.96 -8.79 9.44
N LYS A 180 -17.79 -9.91 10.15
CA LYS A 180 -18.88 -10.82 10.53
C LYS A 180 -19.00 -11.03 12.04
N HIS A 181 -17.86 -11.10 12.74
CA HIS A 181 -17.78 -11.33 14.18
C HIS A 181 -17.05 -10.13 14.79
N PHE A 182 -17.76 -9.01 14.87
CA PHE A 182 -17.23 -7.77 15.44
C PHE A 182 -17.20 -7.87 16.97
N HIS A 183 -16.03 -7.77 17.58
CA HIS A 183 -15.85 -7.81 19.03
C HIS A 183 -15.61 -6.44 19.65
N GLY A 184 -15.05 -5.50 18.90
CA GLY A 184 -14.74 -4.17 19.40
C GLY A 184 -14.16 -3.27 18.31
N MET A 185 -14.21 -1.96 18.56
CA MET A 185 -13.84 -0.97 17.54
C MET A 185 -12.34 -1.01 17.18
N GLU A 186 -11.49 -1.47 18.10
CA GLU A 186 -10.06 -1.74 17.83
C GLU A 186 -9.82 -2.72 16.67
N GLU A 187 -10.76 -3.63 16.40
CA GLU A 187 -10.65 -4.55 15.27
C GLU A 187 -10.91 -3.87 13.92
N ILE A 188 -11.46 -2.65 13.92
CA ILE A 188 -11.79 -1.86 12.71
C ILE A 188 -10.85 -0.68 12.57
N ALA A 189 -10.69 0.11 13.64
CA ALA A 189 -9.92 1.34 13.67
C ALA A 189 -8.88 1.31 14.80
N HIS A 190 -7.63 1.62 14.48
CA HIS A 190 -6.63 1.98 15.48
C HIS A 190 -6.75 3.49 15.73
N VAL A 191 -7.03 3.89 16.97
CA VAL A 191 -7.34 5.28 17.32
C VAL A 191 -6.46 5.73 18.47
N VAL A 192 -5.78 6.86 18.27
CA VAL A 192 -4.91 7.48 19.28
C VAL A 192 -5.32 8.92 19.53
N ASP A 193 -5.06 9.41 20.72
CA ASP A 193 -5.30 10.80 21.11
C ASP A 193 -4.16 11.76 20.67
N GLU A 194 -4.20 13.02 21.11
CA GLU A 194 -3.16 14.02 20.80
C GLU A 194 -1.79 13.71 21.44
N GLU A 195 -1.77 12.94 22.53
CA GLU A 195 -0.54 12.51 23.21
C GLU A 195 0.04 11.23 22.58
N GLY A 196 -0.75 10.55 21.73
CA GLY A 196 -0.40 9.30 21.06
C GLY A 196 -0.78 8.06 21.87
N GLU A 197 -1.59 8.21 22.91
CA GLU A 197 -2.12 7.11 23.70
C GLU A 197 -3.32 6.48 22.98
N GLU A 198 -3.37 5.14 22.97
CA GLU A 198 -4.42 4.39 22.28
C GLU A 198 -5.74 4.41 23.07
N VAL A 199 -6.85 4.61 22.36
CA VAL A 199 -8.19 4.56 22.97
C VAL A 199 -8.52 3.12 23.36
N GLU A 200 -8.79 2.89 24.65
CA GLU A 200 -9.25 1.59 25.15
C GLU A 200 -10.73 1.39 24.85
N TRP A 201 -11.03 0.64 23.79
CA TRP A 201 -12.40 0.32 23.40
C TRP A 201 -13.03 -0.76 24.29
N PRO A 202 -14.34 -0.72 24.54
CA PRO A 202 -15.03 -1.87 25.14
C PRO A 202 -14.90 -3.09 24.21
N TYR A 203 -14.58 -4.25 24.81
CA TYR A 203 -14.33 -5.48 24.07
C TYR A 203 -15.32 -6.58 24.46
N GLY A 204 -15.93 -7.21 23.46
CA GLY A 204 -16.77 -8.40 23.61
C GLY A 204 -15.94 -9.68 23.56
N ILE A 205 -15.94 -10.48 24.63
CA ILE A 205 -15.28 -11.79 24.64
C ILE A 205 -16.27 -12.87 24.20
N GLY A 206 -15.98 -13.52 23.08
CA GLY A 206 -16.65 -14.74 22.64
C GLY A 206 -15.84 -15.99 22.98
N CYS A 207 -16.49 -17.03 23.53
CA CYS A 207 -15.90 -18.35 23.67
C CYS A 207 -16.29 -19.22 22.46
N PHE A 208 -15.28 -19.79 21.78
CA PHE A 208 -15.49 -20.90 20.84
C PHE A 208 -14.90 -22.19 21.44
N GLU A 209 -15.75 -23.21 21.64
CA GLU A 209 -15.31 -24.55 22.02
C GLU A 209 -15.59 -25.53 20.86
N GLY A 210 -14.55 -26.23 20.41
CA GLY A 210 -14.66 -27.36 19.48
C GLY A 210 -13.88 -27.22 18.17
N ARG A 211 -13.84 -28.31 17.40
CA ARG A 211 -13.39 -28.26 16.00
C ARG A 211 -14.49 -27.61 15.19
N GLU A 212 -14.20 -26.46 14.61
CA GLU A 212 -15.19 -25.74 13.81
C GLU A 212 -15.44 -26.48 12.49
N PRO A 213 -16.72 -26.61 12.09
CA PRO A 213 -17.08 -27.08 10.76
C PRO A 213 -16.61 -26.07 9.69
N PHE A 214 -16.63 -26.46 8.42
CA PHE A 214 -16.43 -25.50 7.34
C PHE A 214 -17.45 -24.35 7.45
N PRO A 215 -17.04 -23.08 7.29
CA PRO A 215 -17.94 -21.94 7.41
C PRO A 215 -19.18 -22.07 6.53
N SER A 216 -20.32 -21.62 7.04
CA SER A 216 -21.57 -21.56 6.28
C SER A 216 -21.48 -20.53 5.15
N ASP A 217 -22.25 -20.73 4.08
CA ASP A 217 -22.20 -19.89 2.87
C ASP A 217 -22.46 -18.38 3.12
N ASN A 218 -23.10 -18.01 4.24
CA ASN A 218 -23.32 -16.62 4.67
C ASN A 218 -22.09 -15.94 5.29
N MET A 219 -21.01 -16.69 5.56
CA MET A 219 -19.72 -16.18 6.01
C MET A 219 -18.84 -15.72 4.85
N PHE A 220 -19.26 -15.97 3.61
CA PHE A 220 -18.55 -15.52 2.42
C PHE A 220 -19.25 -14.29 1.83
N GLU A 221 -18.48 -13.35 1.30
CA GLU A 221 -18.98 -12.18 0.57
C GLU A 221 -18.25 -12.06 -0.77
N GLU A 222 -18.92 -11.47 -1.77
CA GLU A 222 -18.34 -11.19 -3.09
C GLU A 222 -17.94 -9.72 -3.18
N LEU A 223 -16.73 -9.48 -3.66
CA LEU A 223 -16.24 -8.16 -4.06
C LEU A 223 -16.28 -8.11 -5.58
N GLU A 224 -17.23 -7.35 -6.10
CA GLU A 224 -17.39 -7.13 -7.54
C GLU A 224 -16.29 -6.19 -8.06
N PRO A 225 -15.81 -6.39 -9.31
CA PRO A 225 -14.78 -5.54 -9.92
C PRO A 225 -15.15 -4.06 -9.88
N ASN A 226 -14.30 -3.26 -9.25
CA ASN A 226 -14.43 -1.80 -9.14
C ASN A 226 -15.75 -1.31 -8.50
N VAL A 227 -16.49 -2.18 -7.80
CA VAL A 227 -17.69 -1.80 -7.05
C VAL A 227 -17.33 -1.68 -5.57
N PRO A 228 -17.62 -0.54 -4.93
CA PRO A 228 -17.42 -0.38 -3.49
C PRO A 228 -18.22 -1.37 -2.64
N TYR A 229 -17.53 -2.13 -1.81
CA TYR A 229 -18.09 -2.83 -0.66
C TYR A 229 -18.06 -1.90 0.55
N GLU A 230 -19.24 -1.55 1.07
CA GLU A 230 -19.38 -0.51 2.10
C GLU A 230 -19.97 -1.07 3.40
N ARG A 231 -19.42 -0.61 4.53
CA ARG A 231 -19.99 -0.83 5.86
C ARG A 231 -19.73 0.37 6.75
N THR A 232 -20.68 0.68 7.62
CA THR A 232 -20.50 1.69 8.68
C THR A 232 -20.51 1.04 10.04
N PHE A 233 -19.48 1.32 10.84
CA PHE A 233 -19.34 0.89 12.22
C PHE A 233 -19.66 2.07 13.13
N TRP A 234 -20.88 2.07 13.67
CA TRP A 234 -21.36 3.14 14.53
C TRP A 234 -20.77 3.00 15.94
N LEU A 235 -20.37 4.13 16.53
CA LEU A 235 -20.04 4.19 17.94
C LEU A 235 -21.36 4.29 18.72
N GLU A 236 -21.54 3.42 19.70
CA GLU A 236 -22.78 3.34 20.46
C GLU A 236 -22.55 3.71 21.92
N LYS A 237 -23.62 4.19 22.56
CA LYS A 237 -23.65 4.33 24.01
C LYS A 237 -23.76 2.97 24.65
N PHE A 238 -23.22 2.83 25.84
CA PHE A 238 -23.38 1.61 26.60
C PHE A 238 -24.86 1.28 26.86
N ASN A 239 -25.33 0.17 26.31
CA ASN A 239 -26.67 -0.34 26.53
C ASN A 239 -26.66 -1.37 27.65
N LYS A 240 -27.27 -1.01 28.79
CA LYS A 240 -27.35 -1.87 29.98
C LYS A 240 -28.13 -3.17 29.78
N GLU A 241 -29.10 -3.19 28.88
CA GLU A 241 -29.95 -4.37 28.66
C GLU A 241 -29.20 -5.46 27.89
N THR A 242 -28.42 -5.06 26.89
CA THR A 242 -27.62 -5.97 26.07
C THR A 242 -26.19 -6.14 26.58
N SER A 243 -25.75 -5.26 27.49
CA SER A 243 -24.35 -5.14 27.94
C SER A 243 -23.36 -4.92 26.79
N ASN A 244 -23.81 -4.26 25.72
CA ASN A 244 -23.02 -3.95 24.52
C ASN A 244 -22.88 -2.43 24.34
N GLY A 245 -21.99 -2.03 23.43
CA GLY A 245 -21.66 -0.64 23.16
C GLY A 245 -20.73 -0.06 24.23
N GLY A 246 -20.66 1.26 24.32
CA GLY A 246 -19.78 1.96 25.25
C GLY A 246 -18.63 2.68 24.56
N GLU A 247 -18.57 2.62 23.23
CA GLU A 247 -17.51 3.23 22.44
C GLU A 247 -17.54 4.75 22.58
N LEU A 248 -18.73 5.36 22.68
CA LEU A 248 -18.82 6.80 22.92
C LEU A 248 -18.28 7.20 24.29
N GLU A 249 -18.50 6.38 25.32
CA GLU A 249 -17.98 6.63 26.68
C GLU A 249 -16.46 6.43 26.81
N ALA A 250 -15.81 5.78 25.83
CA ALA A 250 -14.37 5.63 25.77
C ALA A 250 -13.64 6.91 25.28
N LEU A 251 -14.39 7.88 24.76
CA LEU A 251 -13.85 9.14 24.26
C LEU A 251 -14.02 10.28 25.27
N GLU A 252 -13.08 11.22 25.27
CA GLU A 252 -13.08 12.39 26.15
C GLU A 252 -13.55 13.65 25.43
N SER A 253 -14.47 14.39 26.05
CA SER A 253 -15.00 15.63 25.45
C SER A 253 -13.91 16.70 25.34
N GLY A 254 -13.83 17.32 24.16
CA GLY A 254 -12.83 18.34 23.82
C GLY A 254 -11.52 17.77 23.27
N GLN A 255 -11.37 16.44 23.20
CA GLN A 255 -10.15 15.78 22.71
C GLN A 255 -10.22 15.55 21.19
N SER A 256 -9.08 15.71 20.52
CA SER A 256 -8.92 15.30 19.11
C SER A 256 -8.24 13.93 19.02
N TYR A 257 -8.66 13.15 18.05
CA TYR A 257 -8.16 11.80 17.81
C TYR A 257 -7.65 11.66 16.39
N THR A 258 -6.66 10.79 16.20
CA THR A 258 -6.21 10.32 14.90
C THR A 258 -6.57 8.85 14.77
N ALA A 259 -7.25 8.48 13.69
CA ALA A 259 -7.70 7.12 13.44
C ALA A 259 -7.17 6.61 12.09
N GLU A 260 -6.85 5.33 12.05
CA GLU A 260 -6.41 4.62 10.85
C GLU A 260 -6.99 3.20 10.82
N VAL A 261 -6.90 2.54 9.66
CA VAL A 261 -7.36 1.16 9.49
C VAL A 261 -6.58 0.23 10.42
N SER A 262 -7.28 -0.57 11.22
CA SER A 262 -6.61 -1.52 12.11
C SER A 262 -5.90 -2.63 11.34
N LYS A 263 -4.84 -3.20 11.94
CA LYS A 263 -4.16 -4.38 11.39
C LYS A 263 -5.08 -5.60 11.31
N THR A 264 -6.00 -5.74 12.26
CA THR A 264 -6.98 -6.83 12.31
C THR A 264 -7.91 -6.79 11.09
N LEU A 265 -8.41 -5.60 10.74
CA LEU A 265 -9.25 -5.42 9.55
C LEU A 265 -8.48 -5.71 8.25
N LEU A 266 -7.23 -5.25 8.14
CA LEU A 266 -6.38 -5.61 6.98
C LEU A 266 -6.18 -7.13 6.85
N GLY A 267 -6.19 -7.85 7.98
CA GLY A 267 -6.16 -9.30 8.06
C GLY A 267 -7.41 -9.99 7.52
N ALA A 268 -8.57 -9.33 7.54
CA ALA A 268 -9.87 -9.91 7.14
C ALA A 268 -9.87 -10.43 5.69
N PHE A 269 -9.11 -9.77 4.81
CA PHE A 269 -9.01 -10.14 3.39
C PHE A 269 -7.91 -11.18 3.12
N SER A 270 -7.50 -11.97 4.11
CA SER A 270 -6.45 -13.00 3.95
C SER A 270 -6.97 -14.29 3.30
N MET A 271 -8.26 -14.59 3.46
CA MET A 271 -8.90 -15.77 2.87
C MET A 271 -9.79 -15.38 1.69
N TRP A 272 -9.24 -15.46 0.48
CA TRP A 272 -9.92 -15.01 -0.74
C TRP A 272 -9.69 -15.95 -1.92
N ARG A 273 -10.59 -15.92 -2.90
CA ARG A 273 -10.53 -16.69 -4.16
C ARG A 273 -11.15 -15.89 -5.31
N ARG A 274 -10.64 -16.10 -6.52
CA ARG A 274 -11.30 -15.65 -7.76
C ARG A 274 -12.49 -16.54 -8.08
N GLY A 275 -13.57 -15.93 -8.53
CA GLY A 275 -14.84 -16.58 -8.86
C GLY A 275 -15.94 -16.26 -7.87
N THR A 276 -17.15 -16.65 -8.24
CA THR A 276 -18.37 -16.40 -7.47
C THR A 276 -18.50 -17.37 -6.30
N LYS A 277 -19.28 -16.98 -5.29
CA LYS A 277 -19.72 -17.84 -4.18
C LYS A 277 -20.42 -19.08 -4.71
N GLN A 278 -21.26 -18.93 -5.74
CA GLN A 278 -21.98 -20.05 -6.33
C GLN A 278 -21.01 -21.13 -6.83
N GLU A 279 -19.94 -20.75 -7.53
CA GLU A 279 -18.95 -21.68 -8.05
C GLU A 279 -18.07 -22.27 -6.94
N LEU A 280 -17.60 -21.41 -6.03
CA LEU A 280 -16.61 -21.79 -5.01
C LEU A 280 -17.21 -22.59 -3.85
N LEU A 281 -18.51 -22.43 -3.59
CA LEU A 281 -19.23 -23.09 -2.51
C LEU A 281 -20.19 -24.19 -3.02
N ALA A 282 -20.14 -24.57 -4.31
CA ALA A 282 -20.92 -25.68 -4.84
C ALA A 282 -20.40 -27.07 -4.41
N GLY A 283 -21.28 -28.07 -4.32
CA GLY A 283 -20.90 -29.46 -4.03
C GLY A 283 -20.87 -29.79 -2.54
N GLU A 284 -20.24 -30.93 -2.21
CA GLU A 284 -20.17 -31.44 -0.83
C GLU A 284 -19.15 -30.63 0.01
N GLU A 285 -19.33 -30.63 1.34
CA GLU A 285 -18.50 -29.87 2.28
C GLU A 285 -17.00 -30.14 2.10
N LYS A 286 -16.62 -31.40 1.89
CA LYS A 286 -15.22 -31.82 1.67
C LYS A 286 -14.59 -31.17 0.42
N ASP A 287 -15.38 -30.96 -0.63
CA ASP A 287 -14.90 -30.29 -1.85
C ASP A 287 -14.72 -28.79 -1.61
N LYS A 288 -15.62 -28.18 -0.82
CA LYS A 288 -15.49 -26.78 -0.39
C LYS A 288 -14.21 -26.61 0.45
N GLU A 289 -14.01 -27.46 1.45
CA GLU A 289 -12.82 -27.45 2.31
C GLU A 289 -11.53 -27.54 1.48
N GLU A 290 -11.45 -28.49 0.53
CA GLU A 290 -10.24 -28.67 -0.28
C GLU A 290 -9.92 -27.43 -1.15
N ARG A 291 -10.94 -26.79 -1.73
CA ARG A 291 -10.76 -25.54 -2.51
C ARG A 291 -10.26 -24.38 -1.62
N TRP A 292 -10.74 -24.29 -0.40
CA TRP A 292 -10.41 -23.21 0.53
C TRP A 292 -9.18 -23.49 1.41
N ARG A 293 -8.71 -24.75 1.47
CA ARG A 293 -7.49 -25.14 2.21
C ARG A 293 -6.20 -24.57 1.61
N ARG A 294 -6.18 -24.32 0.30
CA ARG A 294 -5.00 -23.73 -0.37
C ARG A 294 -4.72 -22.33 0.21
N SER A 295 -3.46 -21.90 0.22
CA SER A 295 -3.16 -20.50 0.54
C SER A 295 -3.86 -19.61 -0.47
N SER A 296 -4.52 -18.54 0.01
CA SER A 296 -4.82 -17.42 -0.88
C SER A 296 -3.49 -16.88 -1.40
N GLY A 297 -3.46 -16.43 -2.65
CA GLY A 297 -2.24 -15.86 -3.23
C GLY A 297 -1.79 -14.59 -2.51
N GLU A 298 -0.74 -13.95 -3.04
CA GLU A 298 -0.32 -12.63 -2.56
C GLU A 298 -1.47 -11.61 -2.67
N LYS A 299 -1.50 -10.62 -1.78
CA LYS A 299 -2.43 -9.49 -1.83
C LYS A 299 -1.68 -8.17 -1.68
N LEU A 300 -2.12 -7.16 -2.41
CA LEU A 300 -1.66 -5.79 -2.32
C LEU A 300 -2.83 -4.96 -1.78
N LEU A 301 -2.58 -4.25 -0.68
CA LEU A 301 -3.56 -3.39 -0.04
C LEU A 301 -3.06 -1.95 -0.16
N GLU A 302 -3.82 -1.13 -0.87
CA GLU A 302 -3.72 0.32 -0.77
C GLU A 302 -4.63 0.76 0.36
N VAL A 303 -4.09 1.42 1.37
CA VAL A 303 -4.82 1.80 2.59
C VAL A 303 -4.90 3.32 2.64
N SER A 304 -6.07 3.87 2.97
CA SER A 304 -6.23 5.32 3.13
C SER A 304 -5.32 5.87 4.22
N ASP A 305 -4.91 7.13 4.06
CA ASP A 305 -4.19 7.86 5.10
C ASP A 305 -5.00 7.95 6.41
N PRO A 306 -4.33 8.09 7.56
CA PRO A 306 -5.01 8.38 8.82
C PRO A 306 -5.83 9.67 8.74
N PHE A 307 -6.97 9.69 9.43
CA PHE A 307 -7.85 10.86 9.51
C PHE A 307 -7.98 11.35 10.95
N LYS A 308 -8.50 12.56 11.12
CA LYS A 308 -8.73 13.17 12.43
C LYS A 308 -10.19 13.46 12.68
N PHE A 309 -10.61 13.37 13.93
CA PHE A 309 -11.92 13.83 14.40
C PHE A 309 -11.82 14.37 15.82
N THR A 310 -12.78 15.19 16.24
CA THR A 310 -12.83 15.73 17.61
C THR A 310 -14.09 15.24 18.32
N ALA A 311 -13.95 14.82 19.58
CA ALA A 311 -15.08 14.44 20.42
C ALA A 311 -15.65 15.67 21.17
N VAL A 312 -16.97 15.84 21.19
CA VAL A 312 -17.67 16.94 21.89
C VAL A 312 -18.82 16.46 22.74
#